data_AF-A0A7C5MDR8-F1
#
_entry.id   AF-A0A7C5MDR8-F1
#
_cell.length_a   1.000
_cell.length_b   1.000
_cell.length_c   1.000
_cell.angle_alpha   90.00
_cell.angle_beta   90.00
_cell.angle_gamma   90.00
#
_symmetry.space_group_name_H-M   'P 1'
#
loop_
_entity.id
_entity.type
_entity.pdbx_description
1 polymer ?
#
loop_
_entity_poly.entity_id
_entity_poly.type
_entity_poly.pdbx_seq_one_letter_code
_entity_poly.pdbx_strand_id
1 'polypeptide(L)'
;VLRRAIEEFGFETPTEPQVQAIPVVLEGENVLLMAPTGTGKTEAAFLPILSMIIGLERSPGIKVLYVTPLRALNRDLLERLE
;
A
#
# COMPACT_ATOMS: atom_id res chain seq x y z
N VAL A 1 7.52 12.68 3.40
CA VAL A 1 6.07 12.95 3.44
C VAL A 1 5.32 11.71 3.90
N LEU A 2 5.36 10.59 3.16
CA LEU A 2 4.63 9.37 3.52
C LEU A 2 4.99 8.81 4.91
N ARG A 3 6.26 8.82 5.31
CA ARG A 3 6.68 8.39 6.67
C ARG A 3 5.99 9.16 7.80
N ARG A 4 5.86 10.49 7.68
CA ARG A 4 5.18 11.32 8.68
C ARG A 4 3.69 11.02 8.74
N ALA A 5 3.05 10.83 7.57
CA ALA A 5 1.65 10.43 7.51
C ALA A 5 1.44 9.06 8.18
N ILE A 6 2.29 8.07 7.89
CA ILE A 6 2.25 6.74 8.52
C ILE A 6 2.36 6.85 10.05
N GLU A 7 3.28 7.68 10.56
CA GLU A 7 3.44 7.94 11.99
C GLU A 7 2.18 8.62 12.60
N GLU A 8 1.57 9.59 11.92
CA GLU A 8 0.33 10.26 12.35
C GLU A 8 -0.90 9.34 12.36
N PHE A 9 -0.95 8.36 11.45
CA PHE A 9 -2.00 7.33 11.40
C PHE A 9 -1.80 6.20 12.43
N GLY A 10 -0.80 6.29 13.30
CA GLY A 10 -0.58 5.34 14.40
C GLY A 10 0.12 4.04 13.99
N PHE A 11 0.77 4.02 12.83
CA PHE A 11 1.61 2.88 12.43
C PHE A 11 2.99 2.99 13.09
N GLU A 12 3.12 2.48 14.31
CA GLU A 12 4.38 2.57 15.06
C GLU A 12 5.43 1.55 14.59
N THR A 13 5.03 0.29 14.43
CA THR A 13 5.93 -0.80 14.05
C THR A 13 5.32 -1.58 12.88
N PRO A 14 6.08 -1.80 11.79
CA PRO A 14 5.56 -2.57 10.65
C PRO A 14 5.28 -4.01 11.06
N THR A 15 4.19 -4.58 10.56
CA THR A 15 3.84 -5.98 10.78
C THR A 15 4.73 -6.91 9.95
N GLU A 16 4.78 -8.21 10.30
CA GLU A 16 5.60 -9.19 9.57
C GLU A 16 5.33 -9.18 8.04
N PRO A 17 4.07 -9.18 7.54
CA PRO A 17 3.81 -9.05 6.10
C PRO A 17 4.36 -7.77 5.49
N GLN A 18 4.35 -6.65 6.23
CA GLN A 18 4.87 -5.36 5.77
C GLN A 18 6.40 -5.39 5.69
N VAL A 19 7.07 -5.92 6.71
CA VAL A 19 8.53 -6.06 6.73
C VAL A 19 9.01 -6.91 5.55
N GLN A 20 8.31 -8.00 5.24
CA GLN A 20 8.69 -8.89 4.15
C GLN A 20 8.34 -8.36 2.76
N ALA A 21 7.16 -7.75 2.58
CA ALA A 21 6.69 -7.37 1.25
C ALA A 21 7.18 -6.00 0.77
N ILE A 22 7.29 -5.01 1.67
CA ILE A 22 7.57 -3.62 1.29
C ILE A 22 8.88 -3.49 0.48
N PRO A 23 10.01 -4.07 0.90
CA PRO A 23 11.26 -3.94 0.14
C PRO A 23 11.14 -4.52 -1.28
N VAL A 24 10.55 -5.71 -1.39
CA VAL A 24 10.40 -6.42 -2.68
C VAL A 24 9.49 -5.63 -3.63
N VAL A 25 8.40 -5.03 -3.12
CA VAL A 25 7.51 -4.19 -3.94
C VAL A 25 8.23 -2.91 -4.39
N LEU A 26 9.06 -2.30 -3.54
CA LEU A 26 9.84 -1.10 -3.89
C LEU A 26 10.94 -1.38 -4.94
N GLU A 27 11.42 -2.61 -5.02
CA GLU A 27 12.35 -3.06 -6.08
C GLU A 27 11.65 -3.19 -7.45
N GLY A 28 10.32 -3.10 -7.50
CA GLY A 28 9.53 -3.20 -8.73
C GLY A 28 9.25 -4.64 -9.16
N GLU A 29 9.48 -5.60 -8.26
CA GLU A 29 9.27 -7.02 -8.52
C GLU A 29 7.78 -7.42 -8.44
N ASN A 30 7.44 -8.54 -9.09
CA ASN A 30 6.10 -9.12 -8.98
C ASN A 30 5.98 -9.90 -7.66
N VAL A 31 4.99 -9.56 -6.83
CA VAL A 31 4.86 -10.11 -5.48
C VAL A 31 3.55 -10.87 -5.30
N LEU A 32 3.63 -12.10 -4.80
CA LEU A 32 2.50 -12.85 -4.25
C LEU A 32 2.53 -12.77 -2.72
N LEU A 33 1.65 -11.96 -2.13
CA LEU A 33 1.58 -11.77 -0.69
C LEU A 33 0.52 -12.69 -0.05
N MET A 34 0.96 -13.62 0.79
CA MET A 34 0.08 -14.53 1.53
C MET A 34 0.30 -14.36 3.05
N ALA A 35 -0.75 -13.94 3.75
CA ALA A 35 -0.76 -13.84 5.21
C ALA A 35 -2.22 -13.95 5.74
N PRO A 36 -2.46 -14.09 7.05
CA PRO A 36 -3.81 -14.09 7.62
C PRO A 36 -4.54 -12.75 7.48
N THR A 37 -5.87 -12.73 7.50
CA THR A 37 -6.66 -11.47 7.50
C THR A 37 -6.35 -10.65 8.75
N GLY A 38 -6.39 -9.31 8.64
CA GLY A 38 -6.12 -8.41 9.77
C GLY A 38 -4.64 -8.20 10.11
N THR A 39 -3.70 -8.75 9.33
CA THR A 39 -2.24 -8.65 9.59
C THR A 39 -1.53 -7.51 8.83
N GLY A 40 -2.29 -6.62 8.19
CA GLY A 40 -1.72 -5.48 7.47
C GLY A 40 -1.27 -5.76 6.03
N LYS A 41 -1.79 -6.81 5.38
CA LYS A 41 -1.48 -7.14 3.97
C LYS A 41 -1.80 -6.00 3.00
N THR A 42 -2.86 -5.25 3.25
CA THR A 42 -3.30 -4.16 2.37
C THR A 42 -2.22 -3.07 2.35
N GLU A 43 -1.76 -2.64 3.52
CA GLU A 43 -0.71 -1.64 3.68
C GLU A 43 0.63 -2.14 3.16
N ALA A 44 0.94 -3.42 3.39
CA ALA A 44 2.17 -4.07 2.90
C ALA A 44 2.31 -3.98 1.37
N ALA A 45 1.21 -4.10 0.62
CA ALA A 45 1.21 -3.93 -0.82
C ALA A 45 1.08 -2.46 -1.24
N PHE A 46 0.24 -1.68 -0.55
CA PHE A 46 -0.22 -0.39 -1.05
C PHE A 46 0.68 0.80 -0.69
N LEU A 47 1.23 0.85 0.53
CA LEU A 47 2.16 1.90 0.95
C LEU A 47 3.40 2.03 0.07
N PRO A 48 4.11 0.94 -0.31
CA PRO A 48 5.27 1.07 -1.21
C PRO A 48 4.87 1.58 -2.59
N ILE A 49 3.71 1.16 -3.11
CA ILE A 49 3.18 1.63 -4.39
C ILE A 49 2.89 3.14 -4.34
N LEU A 50 2.22 3.62 -3.28
CA LEU A 50 2.01 5.06 -3.08
C LEU A 50 3.34 5.83 -3.00
N SER A 51 4.32 5.28 -2.28
CA SER A 51 5.65 5.88 -2.17
C SER A 51 6.30 6.06 -3.55
N MET A 52 6.17 5.06 -4.43
CA MET A 52 6.68 5.13 -5.80
C MET A 52 5.96 6.23 -6.59
N ILE A 53 4.62 6.28 -6.56
CA ILE A 53 3.84 7.29 -7.33
C ILE A 53 4.14 8.72 -6.87
N ILE A 54 4.24 8.96 -5.56
CA ILE A 54 4.50 10.31 -5.01
C ILE A 54 5.86 10.85 -5.48
N GLY A 55 6.81 9.95 -5.75
CA GLY A 55 8.12 10.31 -6.30
C GLY A 55 8.15 10.57 -7.81
N LEU A 56 7.09 10.22 -8.55
CA LEU A 56 7.04 10.42 -10.00
C LEU A 56 6.72 11.87 -10.36
N GLU A 57 7.22 12.32 -11.52
CA GLU A 57 6.79 13.58 -12.11
C GLU A 57 5.29 13.53 -12.40
N ARG A 58 4.60 14.61 -12.01
CA ARG A 58 3.17 14.77 -12.25
C ARG A 58 2.90 14.81 -13.75
N SER A 59 2.37 13.71 -14.26
CA SER A 59 2.01 13.53 -15.65
C SER A 59 0.61 12.94 -15.76
N PRO A 60 -0.18 13.29 -16.79
CA PRO A 60 -1.51 12.73 -16.99
C PRO A 60 -1.51 11.18 -17.08
N GLY A 61 -2.67 10.58 -16.85
CA GLY A 61 -2.90 9.14 -17.01
C GLY A 61 -2.95 8.33 -15.70
N ILE A 62 -3.47 7.11 -15.81
CA ILE A 62 -3.61 6.16 -14.69
C ILE A 62 -2.22 5.61 -14.34
N LYS A 63 -1.81 5.75 -13.07
CA LYS A 63 -0.52 5.22 -12.57
C LYS A 63 -0.66 3.87 -11.88
N VAL A 64 -1.81 3.60 -11.26
CA VAL A 64 -2.10 2.37 -10.53
C VAL A 64 -3.53 1.94 -10.77
N LEU A 65 -3.72 0.64 -10.99
CA LEU A 65 -5.02 -0.01 -11.06
C LEU A 65 -5.15 -0.98 -9.89
N TYR A 66 -6.10 -0.71 -8.99
CA TYR A 66 -6.43 -1.57 -7.88
C TYR A 66 -7.70 -2.36 -8.19
N VAL A 67 -7.62 -3.69 -8.10
CA VAL A 67 -8.72 -4.60 -8.45
C VAL A 67 -9.09 -5.42 -7.22
N THR A 68 -10.37 -5.39 -6.85
CA THR A 68 -10.91 -6.22 -5.77
C THR A 68 -12.16 -6.95 -6.23
N PRO A 69 -12.49 -8.09 -5.61
CA PRO A 69 -13.68 -8.86 -5.98
C PRO A 69 -15.00 -8.21 -5.54
N LEU A 70 -14.96 -7.27 -4.59
CA LEU A 70 -16.16 -6.70 -3.96
C LEU A 70 -16.11 -5.18 -3.90
N ARG A 71 -17.23 -4.54 -4.25
CA ARG A 71 -17.39 -3.08 -4.15
C ARG A 71 -17.17 -2.54 -2.72
N ALA A 72 -17.48 -3.35 -1.70
CA ALA A 72 -17.22 -2.98 -0.31
C ALA A 72 -15.72 -2.79 -0.04
N LEU A 73 -14.87 -3.71 -0.52
CA LEU A 73 -13.42 -3.61 -0.35
C LEU A 73 -12.80 -2.41 -1.07
N ASN A 74 -13.39 -1.98 -2.20
CA ASN A 74 -13.00 -0.73 -2.84
C ASN A 74 -13.34 0.51 -2.00
N ARG A 75 -14.47 0.49 -1.29
CA ARG A 75 -14.86 1.58 -0.38
C ARG A 75 -13.97 1.62 0.85
N ASP A 76 -13.69 0.47 1.46
CA ASP A 76 -12.77 0.38 2.59
C ASP A 76 -11.38 0.95 2.27
N LEU A 77 -10.87 0.74 1.04
CA LEU A 77 -9.59 1.32 0.65
C LEU A 77 -9.68 2.83 0.40
N LEU A 78 -10.78 3.31 -0.18
CA LEU A 78 -10.99 4.74 -0.41
C LEU A 78 -11.05 5.51 0.92
N GLU A 79 -11.77 5.00 1.91
CA GLU A 79 -11.85 5.60 3.24
C GLU A 79 -10.49 5.67 3.95
N ARG A 80 -9.56 4.75 3.66
CA ARG A 80 -8.19 4.78 4.19
C ARG A 80 -7.27 5.79 3.50
N LEU A 81 -7.68 6.28 2.33
CA LEU A 81 -6.91 7.20 1.49
C LEU A 81 -7.30 8.67 1.67
N GLU A 82 -8.49 8.92 2.22
CA GLU A 82 -9.02 10.25 2.55
C GLU A 82 -8.52 10.72 3.93
#